data_AF-A0A653BNY3-F1
#
_entry.id   AF-A0A653BNY3-F1
#
_cell.length_a   1.000
_cell.length_b   1.000
_cell.length_c   1.000
_cell.angle_alpha   90.00
_cell.angle_beta   90.00
_cell.angle_gamma   90.00
#
_symmetry.space_group_name_H-M   'P 1'
#
loop_
_entity.id
_entity.type
_entity.pdbx_description
1 polymer ?
#
loop_
_entity_poly.entity_id
_entity_poly.type
_entity_poly.pdbx_seq_one_letter_code
_entity_poly.pdbx_strand_id
1 'polypeptide(L)'
;SEILDVIILNITHRFSEISKLKFLNLLDATQFTTFEKVFPQEILSILLKSYGHFFDPDRLKSELSVIYVDPDMKHRSVFNLHKYIMSHQLHAVFPELTKLLRLILTIPTTSCSTERSFSCLKRIKTYL
;
A
#
# COMPACT_ATOMS: atom_id res chain seq x y z
N SER A 1 -31.41 7.46 20.92
CA SER A 1 -30.00 7.75 20.57
C SER A 1 -29.38 6.78 19.57
N GLU A 2 -30.14 5.86 18.97
CA GLU A 2 -29.63 4.82 18.04
C GLU A 2 -28.92 5.36 16.78
N ILE A 3 -29.35 6.50 16.24
CA ILE A 3 -28.79 7.03 14.99
C ILE A 3 -27.35 7.53 15.19
N LEU A 4 -27.05 8.12 16.35
CA LEU A 4 -25.69 8.56 16.69
C LEU A 4 -24.75 7.37 16.92
N ASP A 5 -25.23 6.31 17.58
CA ASP A 5 -24.45 5.10 17.80
C ASP A 5 -24.14 4.38 16.47
N VAL A 6 -25.10 4.34 15.53
CA VAL A 6 -24.88 3.77 14.20
C VAL A 6 -23.89 4.59 13.38
N ILE A 7 -23.93 5.92 13.45
CA ILE A 7 -22.97 6.79 12.76
C ILE A 7 -21.57 6.62 13.36
N ILE A 8 -21.44 6.60 14.68
CA ILE A 8 -20.17 6.36 15.37
C ILE A 8 -19.62 4.98 15.01
N LEU A 9 -20.44 3.93 15.08
CA LEU A 9 -20.04 2.57 14.73
C LEU A 9 -19.58 2.46 13.27
N ASN A 10 -20.31 3.07 12.33
CA ASN A 10 -19.93 3.08 10.92
C ASN A 10 -18.64 3.88 10.67
N ILE A 11 -18.44 4.99 11.37
CA ILE A 11 -17.19 5.76 11.32
C ILE A 11 -16.05 4.91 11.86
N THR A 12 -16.18 4.30 13.03
CA THR A 12 -15.14 3.46 13.64
C THR A 12 -14.81 2.25 12.75
N HIS A 13 -15.81 1.60 12.17
CA HIS A 13 -15.62 0.51 11.23
C HIS A 13 -14.88 0.97 9.97
N ARG A 14 -15.26 2.13 9.40
CA ARG A 14 -14.60 2.71 8.24
C ARG A 14 -13.16 3.18 8.54
N PHE A 15 -12.88 3.69 9.73
CA PHE A 15 -11.53 4.07 10.17
C PHE A 15 -10.63 2.86 10.47
N SER A 16 -11.20 1.75 10.94
CA SER A 16 -10.51 0.46 11.07
C SER A 16 -10.03 -0.04 9.71
N GLU A 17 -10.88 0.06 8.68
CA GLU A 17 -10.53 -0.29 7.30
C GLU A 17 -9.44 0.63 6.73
N ILE A 18 -9.50 1.94 6.99
CA ILE A 18 -8.43 2.89 6.59
C ILE A 18 -7.08 2.53 7.24
N SER A 19 -7.10 2.07 8.49
CA SER A 19 -5.89 1.64 9.19
C SER A 19 -5.26 0.41 8.55
N LYS A 20 -6.08 -0.50 8.02
CA LYS A 20 -5.62 -1.64 7.20
C LYS A 20 -5.07 -1.15 5.87
N LEU A 21 -5.65 -0.13 5.23
CA LEU A 21 -5.16 0.42 3.97
C LEU A 21 -3.83 1.20 4.06
N LYS A 22 -3.26 1.38 5.25
CA LYS A 22 -1.95 2.04 5.41
C LYS A 22 -0.82 1.32 4.69
N PHE A 23 -0.91 0.00 4.46
CA PHE A 23 0.11 -0.72 3.69
C PHE A 23 0.20 -0.29 2.23
N LEU A 24 -0.83 0.37 1.69
CA LEU A 24 -0.79 0.93 0.34
C LEU A 24 0.32 1.98 0.19
N ASN A 25 0.68 2.64 1.29
CA ASN A 25 1.80 3.58 1.31
C ASN A 25 3.15 2.89 1.01
N LEU A 26 3.30 1.57 1.20
CA LEU A 26 4.54 0.86 0.84
C LEU A 26 4.91 1.02 -0.64
N LEU A 27 3.92 1.26 -1.51
CA LEU A 27 4.10 1.45 -2.94
C LEU A 27 3.80 2.90 -3.38
N ASP A 28 3.79 3.83 -2.44
CA ASP A 28 3.69 5.27 -2.73
C ASP A 28 5.05 5.82 -3.16
N ALA A 29 5.22 5.99 -4.47
CA ALA A 29 6.45 6.52 -5.06
C ALA A 29 6.86 7.90 -4.52
N THR A 30 5.93 8.67 -3.94
CA THR A 30 6.28 9.96 -3.31
C THR A 30 7.01 9.79 -1.98
N GLN A 31 6.93 8.62 -1.36
CA GLN A 31 7.62 8.28 -0.11
C GLN A 31 8.84 7.38 -0.32
N PHE A 32 9.13 6.93 -1.56
CA PHE A 32 10.28 6.04 -1.83
C PHE A 32 11.61 6.68 -1.46
N THR A 33 11.77 8.00 -1.66
CA THR A 33 12.97 8.74 -1.24
C THR A 33 13.15 8.76 0.28
N THR A 34 12.05 8.69 1.04
CA THR A 34 12.07 8.55 2.50
C THR A 34 12.34 7.10 2.89
N PHE A 35 11.74 6.13 2.21
CA PHE A 35 11.88 4.70 2.49
C PHE A 35 13.24 4.12 2.13
N GLU A 36 13.90 4.70 1.13
CA GLU A 36 15.30 4.45 0.79
C GLU A 36 16.22 4.78 1.98
N LYS A 37 15.92 5.85 2.72
CA LYS A 37 16.70 6.27 3.91
C LYS A 37 16.25 5.57 5.20
N VAL A 38 14.95 5.39 5.37
CA VAL A 38 14.35 4.79 6.58
C VAL A 38 13.29 3.78 6.15
N PHE A 39 13.62 2.50 6.25
CA PHE A 39 12.69 1.44 5.85
C PHE A 39 11.40 1.48 6.69
N PRO A 40 10.21 1.47 6.06
CA PRO A 40 8.92 1.61 6.74
C PRO A 40 8.48 0.30 7.42
N GLN A 41 9.19 -0.10 8.47
CA GLN A 41 8.93 -1.33 9.21
C GLN A 41 7.55 -1.33 9.89
N GLU A 42 7.06 -0.18 10.32
CA GLU A 42 5.71 -0.04 10.88
C GLU A 42 4.63 -0.38 9.84
N ILE A 43 4.80 0.10 8.60
CA ILE A 43 3.83 -0.12 7.53
C ILE A 43 3.85 -1.59 7.08
N LEU A 44 5.04 -2.19 7.01
CA LEU A 44 5.20 -3.63 6.79
C LEU A 44 4.53 -4.44 7.90
N SER A 45 4.67 -4.05 9.17
CA SER A 45 3.99 -4.70 10.29
C SER A 45 2.46 -4.66 10.15
N ILE A 46 1.90 -3.54 9.67
CA ILE A 46 0.45 -3.42 9.39
C ILE A 46 0.01 -4.38 8.27
N LEU A 47 0.80 -4.48 7.20
CA LEU A 47 0.55 -5.44 6.12
C LEU A 47 0.55 -6.87 6.67
N LEU A 48 1.56 -7.24 7.46
CA LEU A 48 1.69 -8.58 8.03
C LEU A 48 0.59 -8.91 9.04
N LYS A 49 0.12 -7.91 9.81
CA LYS A 49 -1.04 -8.12 10.68
C LYS A 49 -2.33 -8.41 9.91
N SER A 50 -2.48 -7.85 8.71
CA SER A 50 -3.70 -8.01 7.90
C SER A 50 -3.64 -9.19 6.94
N TYR A 51 -2.48 -9.42 6.32
CA TYR A 51 -2.26 -10.37 5.23
C TYR A 51 -1.03 -11.26 5.43
N GLY A 52 -0.38 -11.27 6.60
CA GLY A 52 0.91 -11.94 6.82
C GLY A 52 0.94 -13.45 6.61
N HIS A 53 -0.21 -14.11 6.47
CA HIS A 53 -0.27 -15.52 6.07
C HIS A 53 -0.05 -15.73 4.56
N PHE A 54 -0.18 -14.69 3.74
CA PHE A 54 0.04 -14.73 2.29
C PHE A 54 1.44 -14.26 1.87
N PHE A 55 2.17 -13.61 2.78
CA PHE A 55 3.43 -12.95 2.51
C PHE A 55 4.58 -13.52 3.35
N ASP A 56 5.74 -13.64 2.72
CA ASP A 56 6.99 -13.88 3.45
C ASP A 56 7.60 -12.51 3.84
N PRO A 57 7.71 -12.21 5.14
CA PRO A 57 8.14 -10.89 5.62
C PRO A 57 9.59 -10.56 5.27
N ASP A 58 10.49 -11.55 5.30
CA ASP A 58 11.91 -11.36 5.06
C ASP A 58 12.15 -11.14 3.57
N ARG A 59 11.52 -11.96 2.71
CA ARG A 59 11.56 -11.76 1.26
C ARG A 59 10.94 -10.44 0.86
N LEU A 60 9.72 -10.14 1.31
CA LEU A 60 9.04 -8.90 0.96
C LEU A 60 9.87 -7.67 1.35
N LYS A 61 10.52 -7.70 2.51
CA LYS A 61 11.41 -6.62 2.95
C LYS A 61 12.59 -6.45 1.99
N SER A 62 13.27 -7.54 1.63
CA SER A 62 14.38 -7.49 0.66
C SER A 62 13.94 -6.97 -0.70
N GLU A 63 12.81 -7.44 -1.22
CA GLU A 63 12.28 -7.01 -2.51
C GLU A 63 11.90 -5.52 -2.50
N LEU A 64 11.23 -5.04 -1.45
CA LEU A 64 10.89 -3.63 -1.28
C LEU A 64 12.13 -2.74 -1.16
N SER A 65 13.16 -3.19 -0.43
CA SER A 65 14.42 -2.46 -0.33
C SER A 65 15.08 -2.25 -1.70
N VAL A 66 15.04 -3.25 -2.59
CA VAL A 66 15.55 -3.10 -3.96
C VAL A 66 14.75 -2.06 -4.74
N ILE A 67 13.43 -2.10 -4.67
CA ILE A 67 12.54 -1.15 -5.35
C ILE A 67 12.72 0.29 -4.86
N TYR A 68 13.00 0.49 -3.57
CA TYR A 68 13.20 1.84 -3.03
C TYR A 68 14.51 2.48 -3.47
N VAL A 69 15.54 1.66 -3.69
CA VAL A 69 16.87 2.11 -4.14
C VAL A 69 16.89 2.31 -5.65
N ASP A 70 16.23 1.43 -6.40
CA ASP A 70 16.27 1.46 -7.87
C ASP A 70 15.46 2.65 -8.44
N PRO A 71 16.10 3.61 -9.13
CA PRO A 71 15.44 4.79 -9.67
C PRO A 71 14.48 4.45 -10.83
N ASP A 72 14.72 3.38 -11.59
CA ASP A 72 13.85 2.94 -12.68
C ASP A 72 12.53 2.37 -12.13
N MET A 73 12.54 1.87 -10.89
CA MET A 73 11.38 1.32 -10.20
C MET A 73 10.53 2.40 -9.50
N LYS A 74 10.98 3.68 -9.48
CA LYS A 74 10.25 4.83 -8.89
C LYS A 74 9.12 5.32 -9.80
N HIS A 75 8.22 4.43 -10.19
CA HIS A 75 7.06 4.77 -11.01
C HIS A 75 5.96 5.47 -10.20
N ARG A 76 5.41 6.58 -10.71
CA ARG A 76 4.35 7.35 -10.04
C ARG A 76 3.05 6.59 -9.75
N SER A 77 2.82 5.46 -10.41
CA SER A 77 1.59 4.67 -10.25
C SER A 77 1.93 3.21 -10.02
N VAL A 78 1.23 2.60 -9.06
CA VAL A 78 1.28 1.16 -8.76
C VAL A 78 0.97 0.32 -10.01
N PHE A 79 0.07 0.80 -10.87
CA PHE A 79 -0.25 0.15 -12.14
C PHE A 79 0.94 0.14 -13.10
N ASN A 80 1.68 1.25 -13.20
CA ASN A 80 2.86 1.33 -14.06
C ASN A 80 3.99 0.43 -13.53
N LEU A 81 4.18 0.38 -12.21
CA LEU A 81 5.12 -0.54 -11.57
C LEU A 81 4.77 -2.00 -11.83
N HIS A 82 3.49 -2.37 -11.69
CA HIS A 82 3.03 -3.71 -12.02
C HIS A 82 3.25 -4.05 -13.50
N LYS A 83 2.91 -3.13 -14.41
CA LYS A 83 3.15 -3.32 -15.86
C LYS A 83 4.63 -3.53 -16.16
N TYR A 84 5.50 -2.75 -15.53
CA TYR A 84 6.95 -2.84 -15.69
C TYR A 84 7.47 -4.21 -15.21
N ILE A 85 7.06 -4.67 -14.02
CA ILE A 85 7.48 -5.96 -13.47
C ILE A 85 7.00 -7.13 -14.34
N MET A 86 5.80 -7.03 -14.90
CA MET A 86 5.29 -8.04 -15.83
C MET A 86 6.05 -8.02 -17.17
N SER A 87 6.30 -6.84 -17.76
CA SER A 87 6.96 -6.72 -19.07
C SER A 87 8.41 -7.17 -19.05
N HIS A 88 9.11 -6.96 -17.93
CA HIS A 88 10.52 -7.34 -17.76
C HIS A 88 10.69 -8.73 -17.12
N GLN A 89 9.61 -9.51 -16.97
CA GLN A 89 9.60 -10.83 -16.33
C GLN A 89 10.16 -10.83 -14.88
N LEU A 90 10.20 -9.67 -14.24
CA LEU A 90 10.68 -9.49 -12.87
C LEU A 90 9.71 -10.07 -11.83
N HIS A 91 8.53 -10.51 -12.26
CA HIS A 91 7.55 -11.17 -11.40
C HIS A 91 8.06 -12.48 -10.77
N ALA A 92 8.99 -13.17 -11.44
CA ALA A 92 9.65 -14.35 -10.90
C ALA A 92 10.76 -13.99 -9.89
N VAL A 93 11.35 -12.80 -10.05
CA VAL A 93 12.42 -12.27 -9.19
C VAL A 93 11.86 -11.63 -7.92
N PHE A 94 10.71 -10.95 -8.03
CA PHE A 94 10.01 -10.29 -6.94
C PHE A 94 8.59 -10.88 -6.74
N PRO A 95 8.47 -12.15 -6.32
CA PRO A 95 7.19 -12.81 -6.14
C PRO A 95 6.33 -12.16 -5.04
N GLU A 96 6.92 -11.72 -3.93
CA GLU A 96 6.17 -11.12 -2.81
C GLU A 96 5.65 -9.72 -3.17
N LEU A 97 6.48 -8.92 -3.81
CA LEU A 97 6.10 -7.63 -4.37
C LEU A 97 4.99 -7.78 -5.42
N THR A 98 5.08 -8.79 -6.27
CA THR A 98 4.05 -9.06 -7.29
C THR A 98 2.72 -9.40 -6.63
N LYS A 99 2.72 -10.22 -5.57
CA LYS A 99 1.51 -10.49 -4.78
C LYS A 99 0.96 -9.21 -4.16
N LEU A 100 1.84 -8.36 -3.61
CA LEU A 100 1.45 -7.09 -3.02
C LEU A 100 0.81 -6.18 -4.06
N LEU A 101 1.43 -6.03 -5.24
CA LEU A 101 0.89 -5.25 -6.35
C LEU A 101 -0.48 -5.78 -6.80
N ARG A 102 -0.64 -7.09 -6.93
CA ARG A 102 -1.94 -7.70 -7.26
C ARG A 102 -2.98 -7.46 -6.17
N LEU A 103 -2.61 -7.59 -4.90
CA LEU A 103 -3.49 -7.28 -3.78
C LEU A 103 -3.96 -5.82 -3.87
N ILE A 104 -3.02 -4.88 -4.06
CA ILE A 104 -3.33 -3.46 -4.20
C ILE A 104 -4.14 -3.16 -5.45
N LEU A 105 -3.96 -3.86 -6.56
CA LEU A 105 -4.73 -3.67 -7.79
C LEU A 105 -6.10 -4.38 -7.78
N THR A 106 -6.30 -5.36 -6.89
CA THR A 106 -7.58 -6.06 -6.70
C THR A 106 -8.47 -5.37 -5.66
N ILE A 107 -7.87 -4.65 -4.69
CA ILE A 107 -8.62 -3.80 -3.77
C ILE A 107 -9.46 -2.72 -4.51
N PRO A 108 -8.95 -1.94 -5.48
CA PRO A 108 -9.70 -0.88 -6.16
C PRO A 108 -10.87 -1.42 -6.98
N THR A 109 -10.85 -2.67 -7.47
CA THR A 109 -12.03 -3.27 -8.11
C THR A 109 -13.15 -3.60 -7.13
N THR A 110 -12.85 -3.81 -5.85
CA THR A 110 -13.87 -3.87 -4.77
C THR A 110 -14.18 -2.51 -4.14
N SER A 111 -13.34 -1.50 -4.37
CA SER A 111 -13.37 -0.23 -3.65
C SER A 111 -13.28 0.98 -4.58
N CYS A 112 -14.21 1.13 -5.53
CA CYS A 112 -14.41 2.33 -6.36
C CYS A 112 -14.51 3.68 -5.57
N SER A 113 -14.43 3.64 -4.23
CA SER A 113 -14.42 4.76 -3.29
C SER A 113 -13.04 5.13 -2.69
N THR A 114 -11.99 4.31 -2.78
CA THR A 114 -10.73 4.56 -2.03
C THR A 114 -9.71 5.41 -2.78
N GLU A 115 -9.70 5.41 -4.11
CA GLU A 115 -8.84 6.31 -4.91
C GLU A 115 -9.14 7.79 -4.60
N ARG A 116 -10.42 8.14 -4.46
CA ARG A 116 -10.85 9.47 -4.00
C ARG A 116 -10.40 9.75 -2.56
N SER A 117 -10.31 8.70 -1.73
CA SER A 117 -9.90 8.80 -0.34
C SER A 117 -8.38 9.01 -0.19
N PHE A 118 -7.54 8.37 -1.00
CA PHE A 118 -6.08 8.61 -1.00
C PHE A 118 -5.73 10.02 -1.44
N SER A 119 -6.36 10.52 -2.50
CA SER A 119 -6.13 11.90 -2.96
C SER A 119 -6.65 12.93 -1.95
N CYS A 120 -7.75 12.62 -1.23
CA CYS A 120 -8.25 13.44 -0.13
C CYS A 120 -7.36 13.37 1.12
N LEU A 121 -6.87 12.20 1.52
CA LEU A 121 -5.95 12.03 2.66
C LEU A 121 -4.64 12.79 2.44
N LYS A 122 -4.12 12.76 1.20
CA LYS A 122 -2.94 13.54 0.81
C LYS A 122 -3.20 15.04 0.92
N ARG A 123 -4.41 15.51 0.55
CA ARG A 123 -4.81 16.91 0.74
C ARG A 123 -4.93 17.27 2.22
N ILE A 124 -5.60 16.46 3.04
CA ILE A 124 -5.82 16.78 4.47
C ILE A 124 -4.50 16.94 5.22
N LYS A 125 -3.47 16.15 4.87
CA LYS A 125 -2.14 16.23 5.51
C LYS A 125 -1.33 17.48 5.12
N THR A 126 -1.74 18.23 4.09
CA THR A 126 -1.05 19.45 3.63
C THR A 126 -1.70 20.74 4.15
N TYR A 127 -2.84 20.64 4.84
CA TYR A 127 -3.58 21.80 5.37
C TYR A 127 -3.45 21.99 6.89
N LEU A 128 -2.50 21.29 7.55
CA LEU A 128 -2.19 21.46 8.97
C LEU A 128 -0.75 21.94 9.14
#